data_AF-E3HML1-F1
#
_entry.id   AF-E3HML1-F1
#
_cell.length_a   1.000
_cell.length_b   1.000
_cell.length_c   1.000
_cell.angle_alpha   90.00
_cell.angle_beta   90.00
_cell.angle_gamma   90.00
#
_symmetry.space_group_name_H-M   'P 1'
#
loop_
_entity.id
_entity.type
_entity.pdbx_description
1 polymer ?
#
loop_
_entity_poly.entity_id
_entity_poly.type
_entity_poly.pdbx_seq_one_letter_code
_entity_poly.pdbx_strand_id
1 'polypeptide(L)'
;MLTATLTPAIGPAPSQAGAEPEIQIPLHTLRGEQRIWADRLLAVFKNRQIDGVEWSMKFSAAGLVGNRFMLGIQRENWRQLDLATLSRALAMPQSLWMRVVQDMEHARAMFFAYEPDGAAGTYRVYLEFMPTSEALRQHGVLPLGCGYKWHPATQREAAVTTYRMRYLQDRAAFDAHLEPYLAKLANPVLRQVAQAIVAQACVAADPAGFMFLEVDEPDTRRDSFTLTFRGADLPLRAFIPDLLRLAASLALAESDVLGFLLPDEPRSLYSLAAGAARDGHEFLTVYYD
;
A
#
# COMPACT_ATOMS: atom_id res chain seq x y z
N MET A 1 6.26 24.33 9.00
CA MET A 1 4.98 23.64 8.71
C MET A 1 5.28 22.60 7.64
N LEU A 2 5.38 21.32 8.04
CA LEU A 2 5.73 20.20 7.15
C LEU A 2 4.44 19.42 6.85
N THR A 3 4.05 19.38 5.58
CA THR A 3 2.91 18.63 5.04
C THR A 3 3.27 17.14 5.00
N ALA A 4 2.61 16.32 5.82
CA ALA A 4 2.90 14.89 5.92
C ALA A 4 1.99 14.09 4.99
N THR A 5 2.52 13.54 3.89
CA THR A 5 1.90 12.63 2.91
C THR A 5 1.87 11.16 3.41
N LEU A 6 1.03 10.29 2.85
CA LEU A 6 1.06 8.82 3.10
C LEU A 6 2.40 8.18 2.67
N THR A 7 3.14 8.89 1.82
CA THR A 7 4.51 8.62 1.38
C THR A 7 5.37 9.81 1.80
N PRO A 8 6.55 9.70 2.43
CA PRO A 8 7.44 10.85 2.53
C PRO A 8 7.71 11.41 1.11
N ALA A 9 7.66 12.73 0.94
CA ALA A 9 8.11 13.35 -0.29
C ALA A 9 9.62 13.09 -0.42
N ILE A 10 10.00 12.10 -1.23
CA ILE A 10 11.40 11.92 -1.63
C ILE A 10 11.60 12.79 -2.87
N GLY A 11 11.87 14.08 -2.64
CA GLY A 11 12.40 14.91 -3.69
C GLY A 11 13.86 14.49 -3.96
N PRO A 12 14.31 14.35 -5.21
CA PRO A 12 15.73 14.46 -5.48
C PRO A 12 16.18 15.90 -5.14
N ALA A 13 17.41 16.05 -4.66
CA ALA A 13 18.08 17.35 -4.64
C ALA A 13 17.96 18.02 -6.03
N PRO A 14 17.97 19.36 -6.14
CA PRO A 14 17.71 20.04 -7.41
C PRO A 14 18.74 19.65 -8.47
N SER A 15 18.40 18.65 -9.28
CA SER A 15 19.15 18.28 -10.47
C SER A 15 18.67 19.16 -11.61
N GLN A 16 19.65 19.72 -12.31
CA GLN A 16 19.51 20.63 -13.43
C GLN A 16 18.47 20.16 -14.46
N ALA A 17 17.78 21.14 -15.06
CA ALA A 17 16.78 20.93 -16.10
C ALA A 17 17.31 20.01 -17.23
N GLY A 18 16.72 18.81 -17.32
CA GLY A 18 17.02 17.85 -18.37
C GLY A 18 16.38 16.49 -18.08
N ALA A 19 15.23 16.23 -18.71
CA ALA A 19 14.44 14.98 -18.71
C ALA A 19 14.07 14.40 -17.34
N GLU A 20 12.77 14.39 -17.02
CA GLU A 20 12.27 13.60 -15.89
C GLU A 20 12.64 12.12 -16.09
N PRO A 21 13.18 11.44 -15.06
CA PRO A 21 13.57 10.04 -15.17
C PRO A 21 12.34 9.19 -15.53
N GLU A 22 12.46 8.35 -16.56
CA GLU A 22 11.44 7.38 -16.93
C GLU A 22 11.24 6.41 -15.77
N ILE A 23 9.99 6.29 -15.30
CA ILE A 23 9.63 5.43 -14.17
C ILE A 23 9.84 3.97 -14.58
N GLN A 24 10.96 3.39 -14.17
CA GLN A 24 11.19 1.96 -14.34
C GLN A 24 10.55 1.22 -13.18
N ILE A 25 9.35 0.67 -13.41
CA ILE A 25 8.76 -0.29 -12.48
C ILE A 25 9.28 -1.69 -12.85
N PRO A 26 10.10 -2.33 -11.99
CA PRO A 26 10.55 -3.69 -12.20
C PRO A 26 9.35 -4.63 -12.08
N LEU A 27 8.83 -5.04 -13.24
CA LEU A 27 7.75 -6.02 -13.40
C LEU A 27 8.31 -7.33 -13.96
N HIS A 28 9.52 -7.69 -13.52
CA HIS A 28 10.38 -8.72 -14.13
C HIS A 28 9.80 -10.12 -14.06
N THR A 29 8.82 -10.40 -13.20
CA THR A 29 8.11 -11.70 -13.19
C THR A 29 6.70 -11.66 -13.82
N LEU A 30 6.15 -10.48 -14.19
CA LEU A 30 4.87 -10.42 -14.90
C LEU A 30 4.99 -10.87 -16.35
N ARG A 31 4.06 -11.71 -16.80
CA ARG A 31 3.98 -12.22 -18.18
C ARG A 31 2.53 -12.22 -18.67
N GLY A 32 2.35 -12.35 -19.98
CA GLY A 32 1.03 -12.52 -20.60
C GLY A 32 0.06 -11.39 -20.27
N GLU A 33 -1.19 -11.75 -19.97
CA GLU A 33 -2.25 -10.77 -19.68
C GLU A 33 -1.94 -9.88 -18.48
N GLN A 34 -1.34 -10.43 -17.42
CA GLN A 34 -1.00 -9.64 -16.23
C GLN A 34 -0.07 -8.48 -16.58
N ARG A 35 0.90 -8.73 -17.46
CA ARG A 35 1.82 -7.68 -17.93
C ARG A 35 1.08 -6.62 -18.74
N ILE A 36 0.16 -7.01 -19.62
CA ILE A 36 -0.66 -6.08 -20.42
C ILE A 36 -1.45 -5.14 -19.52
N TRP A 37 -2.07 -5.65 -18.45
CA TRP A 37 -2.83 -4.81 -17.53
C TRP A 37 -1.92 -3.91 -16.70
N ALA A 38 -0.80 -4.42 -16.18
CA ALA A 38 0.18 -3.56 -15.51
C ALA A 38 0.67 -2.40 -16.42
N ASP A 39 1.05 -2.70 -17.67
CA ASP A 39 1.50 -1.69 -18.64
C ASP A 39 0.38 -0.71 -19.01
N ARG A 40 -0.88 -1.14 -19.01
CA ARG A 40 -2.04 -0.27 -19.27
C ARG A 40 -2.22 0.78 -18.18
N LEU A 41 -2.02 0.41 -16.90
CA LEU A 41 -2.00 1.40 -15.81
C LEU A 41 -0.81 2.34 -15.99
N LEU A 42 0.39 1.81 -16.26
CA LEU A 42 1.59 2.63 -16.46
C LEU A 42 1.46 3.63 -17.62
N ALA A 43 0.78 3.23 -18.70
CA ALA A 43 0.55 4.09 -19.85
C ALA A 43 -0.28 5.34 -19.50
N VAL A 44 -1.13 5.27 -18.46
CA VAL A 44 -1.83 6.45 -17.93
C VAL A 44 -0.85 7.46 -17.36
N PHE A 45 0.30 7.05 -16.81
CA PHE A 45 1.26 7.97 -16.20
C PHE A 45 2.43 8.32 -17.12
N LYS A 46 2.43 7.82 -18.36
CA LYS A 46 3.50 8.10 -19.32
C LYS A 46 3.61 9.61 -19.58
N ASN A 47 4.82 10.15 -19.37
CA ASN A 47 5.14 11.58 -19.51
C ASN A 47 4.34 12.50 -18.56
N ARG A 48 3.97 12.00 -17.38
CA ARG A 48 3.29 12.78 -16.33
C ARG A 48 4.12 12.72 -15.06
N GLN A 49 4.09 13.80 -14.29
CA GLN A 49 4.72 13.83 -12.98
C GLN A 49 4.00 12.84 -12.05
N ILE A 50 4.77 11.92 -11.48
CA ILE A 50 4.34 11.11 -10.33
C ILE A 50 5.09 11.61 -9.10
N ASP A 51 4.44 11.53 -7.95
CA ASP A 51 5.01 11.99 -6.68
C ASP A 51 5.63 10.86 -5.86
N GLY A 52 5.39 9.60 -6.25
CA GLY A 52 6.02 8.43 -5.64
C GLY A 52 5.58 7.11 -6.27
N VAL A 53 6.42 6.09 -6.08
CA VAL A 53 6.13 4.69 -6.36
C VAL A 53 6.26 3.91 -5.06
N GLU A 54 5.30 3.04 -4.78
CA GLU A 54 5.35 2.08 -3.69
C GLU A 54 5.29 0.68 -4.28
N TRP A 55 6.09 -0.23 -3.75
CA TRP A 55 6.00 -1.65 -4.03
C TRP A 55 5.52 -2.40 -2.80
N SER A 56 4.89 -3.55 -3.01
CA SER A 56 4.52 -4.42 -1.91
C SER A 56 4.49 -5.89 -2.28
N MET A 57 4.56 -6.72 -1.24
CA MET A 57 4.49 -8.16 -1.35
C MET A 57 3.57 -8.71 -0.28
N LYS A 58 2.58 -9.49 -0.68
CA LYS A 58 1.59 -10.11 0.22
C LYS A 58 1.85 -11.60 0.35
N PHE A 59 2.06 -12.04 1.58
CA PHE A 59 2.19 -13.44 1.99
C PHE A 59 0.87 -13.90 2.57
N SER A 60 0.35 -15.04 2.11
CA SER A 60 -0.84 -15.69 2.69
C SER A 60 -0.85 -17.18 2.37
N ALA A 61 -1.71 -17.94 3.03
CA ALA A 61 -1.93 -19.36 2.69
C ALA A 61 -2.50 -19.56 1.28
N ALA A 62 -3.13 -18.52 0.70
CA ALA A 62 -3.61 -18.54 -0.69
C ALA A 62 -2.49 -18.35 -1.72
N GLY A 63 -1.29 -17.96 -1.29
CA GLY A 63 -0.15 -17.71 -2.19
C GLY A 63 0.65 -16.45 -1.83
N LEU A 64 1.73 -16.29 -2.59
CA LEU A 64 2.55 -15.08 -2.64
C LEU A 64 2.07 -14.16 -3.76
N VAL A 65 1.79 -12.90 -3.44
CA VAL A 65 1.46 -11.89 -4.44
C VAL A 65 2.51 -10.77 -4.41
N GLY A 66 3.47 -10.86 -5.33
CA GLY A 66 4.46 -9.81 -5.62
C GLY A 66 4.06 -8.94 -6.82
N ASN A 67 4.99 -8.12 -7.33
CA ASN A 67 4.74 -7.10 -8.37
C ASN A 67 3.52 -6.21 -8.13
N ARG A 68 3.16 -6.03 -6.85
CA ARG A 68 2.13 -5.08 -6.47
C ARG A 68 2.82 -3.73 -6.40
N PHE A 69 2.30 -2.78 -7.15
CA PHE A 69 2.85 -1.43 -7.16
C PHE A 69 1.73 -0.41 -7.09
N MET A 70 2.08 0.77 -6.62
CA MET A 70 1.16 1.90 -6.50
C MET A 70 1.87 3.19 -6.93
N LEU A 71 1.17 4.01 -7.70
CA LEU A 71 1.65 5.29 -8.22
C LEU A 71 0.88 6.42 -7.55
N GLY A 72 1.59 7.32 -6.88
CA GLY A 72 1.01 8.48 -6.19
C GLY A 72 1.02 9.75 -7.05
N ILE A 73 -0.06 10.52 -6.97
CA ILE A 73 -0.16 11.85 -7.56
C ILE A 73 -0.89 12.82 -6.61
N GLN A 74 -0.22 13.91 -6.24
CA GLN A 74 -0.76 14.98 -5.42
C GLN A 74 -1.79 15.80 -6.20
N ARG A 75 -2.70 16.44 -5.48
CA ARG A 75 -3.82 17.20 -6.04
C ARG A 75 -3.40 18.28 -7.03
N GLU A 76 -2.29 18.95 -6.76
CA GLU A 76 -1.73 20.01 -7.61
C GLU A 76 -1.35 19.50 -9.01
N ASN A 77 -1.07 18.19 -9.11
CA ASN A 77 -0.66 17.51 -10.33
C ASN A 77 -1.81 16.81 -11.06
N TRP A 78 -3.02 16.72 -10.49
CA TRP A 78 -4.14 16.01 -11.13
C TRP A 78 -4.55 16.59 -12.48
N ARG A 79 -4.28 17.88 -12.74
CA ARG A 79 -4.51 18.53 -14.05
C ARG A 79 -3.74 17.89 -15.21
N GLN A 80 -2.70 17.11 -14.90
CA GLN A 80 -1.92 16.36 -15.89
C GLN A 80 -2.65 15.07 -16.33
N LEU A 81 -3.63 14.61 -15.55
CA LEU A 81 -4.46 13.46 -15.87
C LEU A 81 -5.67 13.90 -16.72
N ASP A 82 -5.94 13.15 -17.77
CA ASP A 82 -7.21 13.27 -18.48
C ASP A 82 -8.31 12.52 -17.70
N LEU A 83 -8.87 13.20 -16.69
CA LEU A 83 -9.93 12.65 -15.86
C LEU A 83 -11.18 12.27 -16.67
N ALA A 84 -11.42 12.89 -17.83
CA ALA A 84 -12.57 12.58 -18.68
C ALA A 84 -12.45 11.19 -19.32
N THR A 85 -11.23 10.69 -19.54
CA THR A 85 -10.99 9.38 -20.16
C THR A 85 -10.40 8.34 -19.22
N LEU A 86 -10.01 8.73 -18.00
CA LEU A 86 -9.31 7.88 -17.03
C LEU A 86 -10.09 6.61 -16.66
N SER A 87 -11.39 6.71 -16.39
CA SER A 87 -12.23 5.55 -16.05
C SER A 87 -12.21 4.50 -17.16
N ARG A 88 -12.36 4.93 -18.41
CA ARG A 88 -12.26 4.07 -19.59
C ARG A 88 -10.85 3.53 -19.80
N ALA A 89 -9.83 4.37 -19.61
CA ALA A 89 -8.43 3.99 -19.74
C ALA A 89 -8.08 2.84 -18.78
N LEU A 90 -8.64 2.83 -17.57
CA LEU A 90 -8.42 1.79 -16.56
C LEU A 90 -9.55 0.75 -16.46
N ALA A 91 -10.50 0.75 -17.40
CA ALA A 91 -11.67 -0.12 -17.39
C ALA A 91 -12.42 -0.14 -16.04
N MET A 92 -12.52 1.04 -15.40
CA MET A 92 -13.25 1.24 -14.16
C MET A 92 -14.77 1.27 -14.45
N PRO A 93 -15.59 0.59 -13.64
CA PRO A 93 -17.04 0.70 -13.75
C PRO A 93 -17.50 2.14 -13.56
N GLN A 94 -18.43 2.62 -14.39
CA GLN A 94 -18.89 4.02 -14.32
C GLN A 94 -19.49 4.38 -12.96
N SER A 95 -20.22 3.46 -12.32
CA SER A 95 -20.78 3.65 -10.97
C SER A 95 -19.69 3.88 -9.94
N LEU A 96 -18.57 3.16 -10.05
CA LEU A 96 -17.41 3.31 -9.16
C LEU A 96 -16.71 4.64 -9.43
N TRP A 97 -16.54 5.01 -10.70
CA TRP A 97 -15.93 6.28 -11.09
C TRP A 97 -16.70 7.49 -10.56
N MET A 98 -18.03 7.47 -10.57
CA MET A 98 -18.84 8.55 -9.99
C MET A 98 -18.56 8.75 -8.49
N ARG A 99 -18.36 7.65 -7.75
CA ARG A 99 -17.97 7.72 -6.32
C ARG A 99 -16.56 8.28 -6.15
N VAL A 100 -15.61 7.86 -6.98
CA VAL A 100 -14.25 8.41 -6.99
C VAL A 100 -14.30 9.92 -7.20
N VAL A 101 -15.00 10.40 -8.24
CA VAL A 101 -15.11 11.84 -8.56
C VAL A 101 -15.75 12.63 -7.42
N GLN A 102 -16.76 12.07 -6.76
CA GLN A 102 -17.39 12.70 -5.60
C GLN A 102 -16.40 12.87 -4.45
N ASP A 103 -15.66 11.81 -4.09
CA ASP A 103 -14.75 11.84 -2.94
C ASP A 103 -13.43 12.56 -3.25
N MET A 104 -13.08 12.74 -4.53
CA MET A 104 -11.92 13.52 -4.98
C MET A 104 -11.97 14.97 -4.50
N GLU A 105 -13.16 15.55 -4.29
CA GLU A 105 -13.31 16.91 -3.79
C GLU A 105 -12.60 17.11 -2.44
N HIS A 106 -12.59 16.08 -1.60
CA HIS A 106 -12.01 16.09 -0.26
C HIS A 106 -10.58 15.53 -0.21
N ALA A 107 -10.12 14.90 -1.30
CA ALA A 107 -8.81 14.26 -1.34
C ALA A 107 -7.69 15.24 -1.66
N ARG A 108 -6.52 15.02 -1.05
CA ARG A 108 -5.28 15.75 -1.33
C ARG A 108 -4.34 14.98 -2.24
N ALA A 109 -4.51 13.67 -2.35
CA ALA A 109 -3.71 12.81 -3.21
C ALA A 109 -4.54 11.63 -3.72
N MET A 110 -4.15 11.12 -4.88
CA MET A 110 -4.66 9.87 -5.43
C MET A 110 -3.53 8.88 -5.59
N PHE A 111 -3.82 7.60 -5.37
CA PHE A 111 -2.88 6.53 -5.62
C PHE A 111 -3.50 5.44 -6.48
N PHE A 112 -2.83 5.05 -7.55
CA PHE A 112 -3.30 4.05 -8.50
C PHE A 112 -2.46 2.80 -8.33
N ALA A 113 -3.09 1.69 -7.93
CA ALA A 113 -2.39 0.45 -7.66
C ALA A 113 -2.82 -0.67 -8.59
N TYR A 114 -1.85 -1.53 -8.90
CA TYR A 114 -2.07 -2.81 -9.56
C TYR A 114 -1.66 -3.95 -8.63
N GLU A 115 -2.48 -5.00 -8.61
CA GLU A 115 -2.20 -6.24 -7.92
C GLU A 115 -2.44 -7.42 -8.88
N PRO A 116 -1.41 -8.24 -9.17
CA PRO A 116 -1.60 -9.48 -9.92
C PRO A 116 -2.56 -10.41 -9.18
N ASP A 117 -3.64 -10.79 -9.86
CA ASP A 117 -4.73 -11.59 -9.32
C ASP A 117 -5.50 -12.19 -10.51
N GLY A 118 -5.33 -13.49 -10.75
CA GLY A 118 -5.78 -14.13 -11.98
C GLY A 118 -5.12 -13.53 -13.24
N ALA A 119 -5.79 -13.63 -14.39
CA ALA A 119 -5.21 -13.23 -15.67
C ALA A 119 -5.10 -11.70 -15.84
N ALA A 120 -6.11 -10.96 -15.37
CA ALA A 120 -6.17 -9.51 -15.54
C ALA A 120 -5.67 -8.69 -14.34
N GLY A 121 -5.49 -9.32 -13.19
CA GLY A 121 -5.22 -8.61 -11.95
C GLY A 121 -6.41 -7.80 -11.44
N THR A 122 -6.10 -6.96 -10.45
CA THR A 122 -7.03 -6.00 -9.88
C THR A 122 -6.40 -4.63 -9.87
N TYR A 123 -7.24 -3.63 -10.11
CA TYR A 123 -6.85 -2.24 -9.91
C TYR A 123 -7.45 -1.69 -8.63
N ARG A 124 -6.76 -0.70 -8.07
CA ARG A 124 -7.27 0.13 -7.00
C ARG A 124 -6.99 1.60 -7.28
N VAL A 125 -7.90 2.45 -6.85
CA VAL A 125 -7.65 3.88 -6.64
C VAL A 125 -7.84 4.16 -5.17
N TYR A 126 -6.85 4.77 -4.55
CA TYR A 126 -6.94 5.28 -3.19
C TYR A 126 -7.08 6.80 -3.25
N LEU A 127 -8.02 7.34 -2.50
CA LEU A 127 -8.14 8.76 -2.25
C LEU A 127 -7.72 9.03 -0.81
N GLU A 128 -6.74 9.90 -0.63
CA GLU A 128 -6.26 10.30 0.69
C GLU A 128 -6.81 11.67 1.05
N PHE A 129 -7.52 11.78 2.17
CA PHE A 129 -8.07 13.03 2.72
C PHE A 129 -7.08 13.69 3.70
N MET A 130 -6.43 12.86 4.53
CA MET A 130 -5.51 13.21 5.61
C MET A 130 -6.04 14.23 6.65
N PRO A 131 -6.34 13.78 7.88
CA PRO A 131 -6.71 14.70 8.94
C PRO A 131 -5.52 15.56 9.40
N THR A 132 -5.80 16.76 9.93
CA THR A 132 -4.77 17.54 10.62
C THR A 132 -4.36 16.84 11.92
N SER A 133 -3.09 16.98 12.33
CA SER A 133 -2.60 16.38 13.57
C SER A 133 -3.39 16.87 14.80
N GLU A 134 -3.88 18.11 14.78
CA GLU A 134 -4.71 18.67 15.85
C GLU A 134 -6.07 18.00 15.93
N ALA A 135 -6.79 17.90 14.81
CA ALA A 135 -8.09 17.22 14.77
C ALA A 135 -7.94 15.74 15.15
N LEU A 136 -6.89 15.08 14.67
CA LEU A 136 -6.62 13.67 15.00
C LEU A 136 -6.36 13.49 16.50
N ARG A 137 -5.61 14.39 17.14
CA ARG A 137 -5.42 14.40 18.60
C ARG A 137 -6.72 14.62 19.36
N GLN A 138 -7.56 15.54 18.89
CA GLN A 138 -8.82 15.89 19.55
C GLN A 138 -9.85 14.76 19.47
N HIS A 139 -9.97 14.11 18.32
CA HIS A 139 -11.01 13.11 18.06
C HIS A 139 -10.52 11.66 18.24
N GLY A 140 -9.21 11.44 18.35
CA GLY A 140 -8.58 10.13 18.58
C GLY A 140 -8.56 9.22 17.35
N VAL A 141 -9.60 9.22 16.52
CA VAL A 141 -9.65 8.49 15.25
C VAL A 141 -10.38 9.31 14.19
N LEU A 142 -9.83 9.39 12.99
CA LEU A 142 -10.42 10.14 11.88
C LEU A 142 -10.28 9.39 10.55
N PRO A 143 -11.18 9.63 9.59
CA PRO A 143 -11.02 9.12 8.24
C PRO A 143 -9.70 9.59 7.62
N LEU A 144 -8.93 8.64 7.08
CA LEU A 144 -7.71 8.92 6.32
C LEU A 144 -7.99 8.95 4.82
N GLY A 145 -8.85 8.06 4.34
CA GLY A 145 -9.10 7.88 2.92
C GLY A 145 -9.99 6.69 2.61
N CYS A 146 -10.19 6.47 1.32
CA CYS A 146 -10.93 5.32 0.78
C CYS A 146 -10.16 4.67 -0.36
N GLY A 147 -10.41 3.39 -0.59
CA GLY A 147 -9.84 2.60 -1.69
C GLY A 147 -10.93 1.92 -2.48
N TYR A 148 -10.97 2.14 -3.78
CA TYR A 148 -11.93 1.54 -4.71
C TYR A 148 -11.23 0.44 -5.49
N LYS A 149 -11.65 -0.82 -5.31
CA LYS A 149 -11.07 -1.99 -6.00
C LYS A 149 -12.01 -2.49 -7.09
N TRP A 150 -11.49 -2.80 -8.27
CA TRP A 150 -12.25 -3.43 -9.35
C TRP A 150 -11.41 -4.43 -10.16
N HIS A 151 -12.12 -5.30 -10.87
CA HIS A 151 -11.53 -6.22 -11.85
C HIS A 151 -11.66 -5.61 -13.24
N PRO A 152 -10.56 -5.21 -13.90
CA PRO A 152 -10.62 -4.45 -15.15
C PRO A 152 -11.12 -5.28 -16.34
N ALA A 153 -10.86 -6.60 -16.39
CA ALA A 153 -11.34 -7.45 -17.47
C ALA A 153 -12.87 -7.66 -17.46
N THR A 154 -13.48 -7.72 -16.27
CA THR A 154 -14.94 -7.92 -16.13
C THR A 154 -15.69 -6.63 -15.84
N GLN A 155 -14.98 -5.52 -15.62
CA GLN A 155 -15.54 -4.24 -15.15
C GLN A 155 -16.50 -4.43 -13.96
N ARG A 156 -16.09 -5.26 -12.99
CA ARG A 156 -16.87 -5.49 -11.77
C ARG A 156 -16.21 -4.77 -10.61
N GLU A 157 -17.02 -4.04 -9.86
CA GLU A 157 -16.63 -3.55 -8.53
C GLU A 157 -16.27 -4.76 -7.66
N ALA A 158 -15.11 -4.70 -7.01
CA ALA A 158 -14.62 -5.77 -6.15
C ALA A 158 -14.75 -5.41 -4.68
N ALA A 159 -14.61 -4.13 -4.31
CA ALA A 159 -14.92 -3.58 -3.00
C ALA A 159 -14.67 -2.07 -2.94
N VAL A 160 -15.24 -1.44 -1.90
CA VAL A 160 -14.81 -0.13 -1.40
C VAL A 160 -14.33 -0.30 0.03
N THR A 161 -13.09 0.12 0.30
CA THR A 161 -12.46 0.05 1.62
C THR A 161 -12.33 1.45 2.20
N THR A 162 -12.69 1.64 3.47
CA THR A 162 -12.42 2.87 4.22
C THR A 162 -11.23 2.67 5.13
N TYR A 163 -10.35 3.67 5.19
CA TYR A 163 -9.19 3.68 6.07
C TYR A 163 -9.37 4.78 7.12
N ARG A 164 -9.22 4.42 8.40
CA ARG A 164 -9.24 5.35 9.53
C ARG A 164 -7.86 5.40 10.17
N MET A 165 -7.37 6.60 10.46
CA MET A 165 -6.12 6.80 11.18
C MET A 165 -6.42 7.00 12.66
N ARG A 166 -5.70 6.26 13.52
CA ARG A 166 -5.78 6.41 14.97
C ARG A 166 -4.60 7.22 15.51
N TYR A 167 -4.90 8.13 16.44
CA TYR A 167 -3.91 8.79 17.29
C TYR A 167 -3.50 7.86 18.43
N LEU A 168 -2.20 7.65 18.57
CA LEU A 168 -1.59 6.90 19.66
C LEU A 168 -0.51 7.80 20.24
N GLN A 169 -0.73 8.29 21.46
CA GLN A 169 0.05 9.38 22.04
C GLN A 169 1.51 9.01 22.32
N ASP A 170 1.75 7.76 22.69
CA ASP A 170 3.05 7.27 23.11
C ASP A 170 3.20 5.78 22.81
N ARG A 171 4.36 5.23 23.17
CA ARG A 171 4.70 3.82 23.01
C ARG A 171 3.71 2.89 23.70
N ALA A 172 3.28 3.22 24.92
CA ALA A 172 2.41 2.34 25.71
C ALA A 172 1.02 2.25 25.09
N ALA A 173 0.46 3.39 24.65
CA ALA A 173 -0.78 3.43 23.89
C ALA A 173 -0.66 2.66 22.57
N PHE A 174 0.47 2.81 21.87
CA PHE A 174 0.73 2.08 20.63
C PHE A 174 0.75 0.56 20.83
N ASP A 175 1.54 0.07 21.79
CA ASP A 175 1.63 -1.37 22.07
C ASP A 175 0.28 -1.94 22.52
N ALA A 176 -0.42 -1.23 23.43
CA ALA A 176 -1.73 -1.66 23.93
C ALA A 176 -2.79 -1.75 22.82
N HIS A 177 -2.72 -0.86 21.82
CA HIS A 177 -3.64 -0.89 20.69
C HIS A 177 -3.27 -1.94 19.63
N LEU A 178 -1.97 -2.18 19.41
CA LEU A 178 -1.48 -3.15 18.44
C LEU A 178 -1.65 -4.61 18.91
N GLU A 179 -1.43 -4.88 20.19
CA GLU A 179 -1.41 -6.25 20.73
C GLU A 179 -2.66 -7.08 20.40
N PRO A 180 -3.90 -6.56 20.51
CA PRO A 180 -5.10 -7.31 20.13
C PRO A 180 -5.11 -7.73 18.66
N TYR A 181 -4.52 -6.96 17.74
CA TYR A 181 -4.44 -7.33 16.33
C TYR A 181 -3.39 -8.43 16.10
N LEU A 182 -2.25 -8.35 16.78
CA LEU A 182 -1.22 -9.39 16.69
C LEU A 182 -1.69 -10.70 17.33
N ALA A 183 -2.41 -10.63 18.45
CA ALA A 183 -2.96 -11.79 19.15
C ALA A 183 -3.97 -12.59 18.31
N LYS A 184 -4.69 -11.92 17.39
CA LYS A 184 -5.61 -12.57 16.44
C LYS A 184 -4.91 -13.41 15.38
N LEU A 185 -3.61 -13.20 15.12
CA LEU A 185 -2.86 -13.91 14.09
C LEU A 185 -2.53 -15.35 14.56
N ALA A 186 -3.35 -16.32 14.18
CA ALA A 186 -3.24 -17.74 14.47
C ALA A 186 -1.92 -18.37 14.02
N ASN A 187 -1.36 -17.98 12.87
CA ASN A 187 -0.05 -18.45 12.44
C ASN A 187 1.07 -17.82 13.30
N PRO A 188 1.81 -18.63 14.09
CA PRO A 188 2.82 -18.10 15.01
C PRO A 188 4.02 -17.48 14.30
N VAL A 189 4.40 -17.99 13.12
CA VAL A 189 5.52 -17.45 12.34
C VAL A 189 5.15 -16.08 11.79
N LEU A 190 3.95 -15.94 11.21
CA LEU A 190 3.43 -14.68 10.70
C LEU A 190 3.39 -13.62 11.82
N ARG A 191 2.84 -13.99 12.99
CA ARG A 191 2.80 -13.12 14.17
C ARG A 191 4.20 -12.67 14.60
N GLN A 192 5.15 -13.60 14.70
CA GLN A 192 6.53 -13.30 15.09
C GLN A 192 7.22 -12.37 14.09
N VAL A 193 7.01 -12.57 12.79
CA VAL A 193 7.60 -11.70 11.75
C VAL A 193 7.00 -10.29 11.82
N ALA A 194 5.69 -10.16 11.96
CA ALA A 194 5.05 -8.86 12.18
C ALA A 194 5.60 -8.16 13.43
N GLN A 195 5.71 -8.87 14.55
CA GLN A 195 6.29 -8.37 15.80
C GLN A 195 7.73 -7.91 15.63
N ALA A 196 8.56 -8.70 14.95
CA ALA A 196 9.97 -8.38 14.73
C ALA A 196 10.13 -7.09 13.89
N ILE A 197 9.37 -6.96 12.79
CA ILE A 197 9.38 -5.75 11.96
C ILE A 197 8.96 -4.52 12.78
N VAL A 198 7.85 -4.61 13.51
CA VAL A 198 7.38 -3.48 14.33
C VAL A 198 8.36 -3.14 15.45
N ALA A 199 8.94 -4.14 16.11
CA ALA A 199 9.93 -3.92 17.17
C ALA A 199 11.16 -3.17 16.64
N GLN A 200 11.67 -3.54 15.46
CA GLN A 200 12.77 -2.84 14.81
C GLN A 200 12.38 -1.41 14.40
N ALA A 201 11.18 -1.22 13.87
CA ALA A 201 10.66 0.12 13.57
C ALA A 201 10.66 1.02 14.82
N CYS A 202 10.16 0.53 15.95
CA CYS A 202 10.11 1.29 17.18
C CYS A 202 11.48 1.51 17.85
N VAL A 203 12.51 0.75 17.49
CA VAL A 203 13.90 1.05 17.88
C VAL A 203 14.45 2.19 17.02
N ALA A 204 14.12 2.21 15.72
CA ALA A 204 14.60 3.21 14.78
C ALA A 204 13.91 4.57 14.93
N ALA A 205 12.64 4.61 15.35
CA ALA A 205 11.86 5.84 15.46
C ALA A 205 10.78 5.79 16.55
N ASP A 206 10.29 6.97 16.95
CA ASP A 206 9.22 7.11 17.93
C ASP A 206 7.86 6.64 17.35
N PRO A 207 7.21 5.62 17.92
CA PRO A 207 5.92 5.14 17.44
C PRO A 207 4.78 6.15 17.57
N ALA A 208 4.92 7.21 18.38
CA ALA A 208 3.96 8.33 18.37
C ALA A 208 3.92 9.05 17.00
N GLY A 209 4.97 8.91 16.18
CA GLY A 209 5.02 9.39 14.81
C GLY A 209 4.42 8.46 13.77
N PHE A 210 4.15 7.19 14.11
CA PHE A 210 3.65 6.19 13.15
C PHE A 210 2.20 6.45 12.77
N MET A 211 1.80 5.93 11.60
CA MET A 211 0.38 5.90 11.23
C MET A 211 -0.18 4.51 11.53
N PHE A 212 -1.12 4.42 12.45
CA PHE A 212 -1.91 3.21 12.68
C PHE A 212 -3.22 3.33 11.91
N LEU A 213 -3.40 2.46 10.91
CA LEU A 213 -4.57 2.47 10.04
C LEU A 213 -5.48 1.29 10.36
N GLU A 214 -6.71 1.61 10.69
CA GLU A 214 -7.81 0.66 10.85
C GLU A 214 -8.54 0.56 9.52
N VAL A 215 -8.75 -0.67 9.07
CA VAL A 215 -9.41 -0.95 7.80
C VAL A 215 -10.84 -1.37 8.05
N ASP A 216 -11.77 -0.68 7.41
CA ASP A 216 -13.18 -1.00 7.43
C ASP A 216 -13.64 -1.28 6.00
N GLU A 217 -14.25 -2.45 5.79
CA GLU A 217 -14.76 -2.87 4.50
C GLU A 217 -16.12 -3.54 4.68
N PRO A 218 -17.21 -2.78 4.50
CA PRO A 218 -18.57 -3.23 4.80
C PRO A 218 -18.91 -4.57 4.14
N ASP A 219 -19.69 -5.39 4.84
CA ASP A 219 -20.20 -6.69 4.38
C ASP A 219 -19.10 -7.72 4.05
N THR A 220 -17.89 -7.54 4.58
CA THR A 220 -16.80 -8.50 4.42
C THR A 220 -16.29 -9.03 5.75
N ARG A 221 -15.55 -10.15 5.70
CA ARG A 221 -14.86 -10.73 6.86
C ARG A 221 -13.49 -10.11 7.10
N ARG A 222 -13.13 -9.05 6.36
CA ARG A 222 -11.80 -8.46 6.44
C ARG A 222 -11.61 -7.79 7.79
N ASP A 223 -10.57 -8.20 8.50
CA ASP A 223 -10.14 -7.60 9.77
C ASP A 223 -8.62 -7.48 9.69
N SER A 224 -8.15 -6.27 9.39
CA SER A 224 -6.73 -6.03 9.14
C SER A 224 -6.33 -4.62 9.56
N PHE A 225 -5.06 -4.45 9.87
CA PHE A 225 -4.46 -3.16 10.18
C PHE A 225 -3.28 -2.90 9.24
N THR A 226 -2.92 -1.62 9.10
CA THR A 226 -1.69 -1.19 8.44
C THR A 226 -0.92 -0.25 9.35
N LEU A 227 0.40 -0.41 9.41
CA LEU A 227 1.33 0.46 10.12
C LEU A 227 2.30 1.09 9.14
N THR A 228 2.36 2.42 9.11
CA THR A 228 3.41 3.16 8.40
C THR A 228 4.45 3.67 9.39
N PHE A 229 5.69 3.23 9.23
CA PHE A 229 6.82 3.48 10.13
C PHE A 229 7.52 4.80 9.82
N ARG A 230 6.81 5.93 10.05
CA ARG A 230 7.36 7.25 9.75
C ARG A 230 8.65 7.52 10.53
N GLY A 231 9.69 7.92 9.80
CA GLY A 231 11.00 8.22 10.37
C GLY A 231 11.86 6.99 10.67
N ALA A 232 11.38 5.77 10.42
CA ALA A 232 12.18 4.56 10.50
C ALA A 232 12.75 4.22 9.12
N ASP A 233 14.08 4.17 9.01
CA ASP A 233 14.76 3.64 7.82
C ASP A 233 15.10 2.17 8.09
N LEU A 234 14.30 1.26 7.53
CA LEU A 234 14.42 -0.17 7.76
C LEU A 234 14.88 -0.85 6.46
N PRO A 235 16.18 -1.19 6.32
CA PRO A 235 16.67 -1.83 5.11
C PRO A 235 15.93 -3.15 4.86
N LEU A 236 15.25 -3.29 3.71
CA LEU A 236 14.45 -4.47 3.37
C LEU A 236 15.26 -5.76 3.47
N ARG A 237 16.54 -5.70 3.05
CA ARG A 237 17.50 -6.81 3.13
C ARG A 237 17.65 -7.41 4.52
N ALA A 238 17.49 -6.61 5.58
CA ALA A 238 17.61 -7.06 6.96
C ALA A 238 16.48 -8.01 7.36
N PHE A 239 15.34 -7.94 6.66
CA PHE A 239 14.15 -8.74 6.92
C PHE A 239 13.99 -9.91 5.95
N ILE A 240 14.83 -10.04 4.91
CA ILE A 240 14.76 -11.17 3.96
C ILE A 240 14.73 -12.53 4.67
N PRO A 241 15.60 -12.83 5.66
CA PRO A 241 15.56 -14.11 6.36
C PRO A 241 14.20 -14.38 7.07
N ASP A 242 13.60 -13.35 7.66
CA ASP A 242 12.28 -13.45 8.29
C ASP A 242 11.16 -13.66 7.28
N LEU A 243 11.23 -12.99 6.12
CA LEU A 243 10.27 -13.16 5.04
C LEU A 243 10.37 -14.55 4.39
N LEU A 244 11.57 -15.13 4.28
CA LEU A 244 11.76 -16.51 3.83
C LEU A 244 11.20 -17.52 4.83
N ARG A 245 11.43 -17.29 6.13
CA ARG A 245 10.84 -18.11 7.20
C ARG A 245 9.31 -18.06 7.17
N LEU A 246 8.73 -16.89 6.94
CA LEU A 246 7.29 -16.73 6.74
C LEU A 246 6.81 -17.51 5.52
N ALA A 247 7.49 -17.39 4.39
CA ALA A 247 7.15 -18.11 3.17
C ALA A 247 7.15 -19.63 3.38
N ALA A 248 8.18 -20.17 4.01
CA ALA A 248 8.25 -21.59 4.37
C ALA A 248 7.07 -22.02 5.26
N SER A 249 6.68 -21.20 6.24
CA SER A 249 5.52 -21.50 7.11
C SER A 249 4.18 -21.53 6.36
N LEU A 250 4.12 -20.91 5.18
CA LEU A 250 2.95 -20.85 4.31
C LEU A 250 3.08 -21.81 3.12
N ALA A 251 4.08 -22.70 3.11
CA ALA A 251 4.39 -23.59 1.99
C ALA A 251 4.62 -22.87 0.64
N LEU A 252 5.17 -21.66 0.70
CA LEU A 252 5.55 -20.86 -0.47
C LEU A 252 7.01 -21.14 -0.85
N ALA A 253 7.31 -21.12 -2.15
CA ALA A 253 8.67 -21.37 -2.62
C ALA A 253 9.61 -20.19 -2.31
N GLU A 254 10.75 -20.49 -1.69
CA GLU A 254 11.80 -19.49 -1.41
C GLU A 254 12.27 -18.77 -2.68
N SER A 255 12.40 -19.50 -3.80
CA SER A 255 12.78 -18.93 -5.09
C SER A 255 11.83 -17.83 -5.56
N ASP A 256 10.55 -17.93 -5.25
CA ASP A 256 9.56 -16.93 -5.67
C ASP A 256 9.76 -15.64 -4.88
N VAL A 257 9.97 -15.74 -3.56
CA VAL A 257 10.23 -14.59 -2.68
C VAL A 257 11.52 -13.88 -3.09
N LEU A 258 12.61 -14.62 -3.25
CA LEU A 258 13.89 -14.08 -3.67
C LEU A 258 13.81 -13.45 -5.07
N GLY A 259 13.03 -14.06 -5.96
CA GLY A 259 12.77 -13.54 -7.30
C GLY A 259 12.15 -12.15 -7.29
N PHE A 260 11.36 -11.79 -6.27
CA PHE A 260 10.81 -10.44 -6.13
C PHE A 260 11.72 -9.47 -5.37
N LEU A 261 12.50 -9.94 -4.41
CA LEU A 261 13.27 -9.06 -3.50
C LEU A 261 14.66 -8.67 -4.03
N LEU A 262 15.39 -9.62 -4.61
CA LEU A 262 16.80 -9.42 -4.96
C LEU A 262 17.07 -8.47 -6.13
N PRO A 263 16.23 -8.38 -7.19
CA PRO A 263 16.55 -7.56 -8.36
C PRO A 263 16.63 -6.06 -8.10
N ASP A 264 16.11 -5.60 -6.96
CA ASP A 264 15.80 -4.20 -6.76
C ASP A 264 16.49 -3.59 -5.52
N GLU A 265 17.59 -4.16 -5.02
CA GLU A 265 18.31 -3.58 -3.88
C GLU A 265 19.18 -2.35 -4.25
N PRO A 266 19.27 -1.33 -3.37
CA PRO A 266 18.71 -1.25 -2.01
C PRO A 266 17.29 -0.67 -1.95
N ARG A 267 16.47 -1.20 -1.03
CA ARG A 267 15.11 -0.72 -0.67
C ARG A 267 14.93 -0.66 0.84
N SER A 268 14.04 0.20 1.28
CA SER A 268 13.62 0.41 2.66
C SER A 268 12.16 0.01 2.85
N LEU A 269 11.93 -0.89 3.82
CA LEU A 269 10.61 -1.26 4.30
C LEU A 269 10.06 -0.09 5.12
N TYR A 270 8.92 0.46 4.73
CA TYR A 270 8.33 1.60 5.45
C TYR A 270 6.91 1.35 5.95
N SER A 271 6.28 0.25 5.54
CA SER A 271 4.95 -0.10 6.02
C SER A 271 4.73 -1.61 6.04
N LEU A 272 3.78 -2.01 6.87
CA LEU A 272 3.34 -3.38 7.13
C LEU A 272 1.80 -3.37 7.15
N ALA A 273 1.16 -4.36 6.55
CA ALA A 273 -0.23 -4.67 6.85
C ALA A 273 -0.38 -6.14 7.23
N ALA A 274 -1.23 -6.44 8.20
CA ALA A 274 -1.51 -7.82 8.60
C ALA A 274 -2.95 -7.98 9.11
N GLY A 275 -3.42 -9.23 9.12
CA GLY A 275 -4.75 -9.59 9.58
C GLY A 275 -5.38 -10.67 8.72
N ALA A 276 -6.71 -10.77 8.74
CA ALA A 276 -7.50 -11.68 7.92
C ALA A 276 -8.03 -10.98 6.67
N ALA A 277 -7.86 -11.62 5.51
CA ALA A 277 -8.45 -11.19 4.25
C ALA A 277 -9.90 -11.68 4.11
N ARG A 278 -10.58 -11.30 3.02
CA ARG A 278 -12.00 -11.62 2.76
C ARG A 278 -12.28 -13.13 2.65
N ASP A 279 -11.29 -13.87 2.17
CA ASP A 279 -11.31 -15.33 2.07
C ASP A 279 -11.12 -16.02 3.44
N GLY A 280 -10.86 -15.25 4.49
CA GLY A 280 -10.61 -15.73 5.85
C GLY A 280 -9.16 -16.16 6.08
N HIS A 281 -8.28 -16.08 5.08
CA HIS A 281 -6.87 -16.39 5.26
C HIS A 281 -6.12 -15.22 5.87
N GLU A 282 -5.22 -15.55 6.78
CA GLU A 282 -4.28 -14.58 7.32
C GLU A 282 -3.29 -14.14 6.27
N PHE A 283 -2.88 -12.89 6.35
CA PHE A 283 -1.86 -12.34 5.49
C PHE A 283 -0.93 -11.41 6.24
N LEU A 284 0.26 -11.26 5.67
CA LEU A 284 1.19 -10.19 5.97
C LEU A 284 1.60 -9.55 4.64
N THR A 285 1.52 -8.23 4.57
CA THR A 285 2.04 -7.45 3.46
C THR A 285 3.18 -6.57 3.97
N VAL A 286 4.31 -6.60 3.26
CA VAL A 286 5.36 -5.59 3.43
C VAL A 286 5.29 -4.60 2.28
N TYR A 287 5.55 -3.35 2.59
CA TYR A 287 5.59 -2.23 1.65
C TYR A 287 6.99 -1.60 1.70
N TYR A 288 7.55 -1.33 0.54
CA TYR A 288 8.91 -0.84 0.38
C TYR A 288 9.00 0.13 -0.81
N ASP A 289 10.03 0.98 -0.79
CA ASP A 289 10.37 1.93 -1.87
C ASP A 289 11.27 1.31 -2.94
#